data_AF-A0A8S0FP28-F1
#
_entry.id   AF-A0A8S0FP28-F1
#
_cell.length_a   1.000
_cell.length_b   1.000
_cell.length_c   1.000
_cell.angle_alpha   90.00
_cell.angle_beta   90.00
_cell.angle_gamma   90.00
#
_symmetry.space_group_name_H-M   'P 1'
#
loop_
_entity.id
_entity.type
_entity.pdbx_description
1 polymer ?
#
loop_
_entity_poly.entity_id
_entity_poly.type
_entity_poly.pdbx_seq_one_letter_code
_entity_poly.pdbx_strand_id
1 'polypeptide(L)'
;MKAKVGEDATMRLAITDTKNNDQPLAYYYFSLHLDDGVNRKNQTDTAWEAHPVQIAGGSNFRQVDAHTYEGMTDANGQASLTLSQPGGAGVKTHITARMRSDFNATDAKDVIFTVITSPDSDKARMWGHMRGIIESGSLYKRPLLADETEHELGTSAGK
;
A
#
# COMPACT_ATOMS: atom_id res chain seq x y z
N MET A 1 -3.19 -3.84 -4.09
CA MET A 1 -4.36 -3.66 -3.20
C MET A 1 -4.46 -2.19 -2.79
N LYS A 2 -5.62 -1.71 -2.33
CA LYS A 2 -5.84 -0.30 -1.98
C LYS A 2 -6.68 -0.21 -0.70
N ALA A 3 -6.24 0.61 0.25
CA ALA A 3 -6.95 0.93 1.50
C ALA A 3 -6.82 2.43 1.80
N LYS A 4 -7.52 2.94 2.83
CA LYS A 4 -7.29 4.31 3.33
C LYS A 4 -6.27 4.29 4.45
N VAL A 5 -5.50 5.36 4.61
CA VAL A 5 -4.70 5.59 5.82
C VAL A 5 -5.64 5.52 7.04
N GLY A 6 -5.30 4.68 8.01
CA GLY A 6 -6.14 4.39 9.18
C GLY A 6 -7.05 3.16 9.03
N GLU A 7 -7.12 2.55 7.84
CA GLU A 7 -7.72 1.23 7.60
C GLU A 7 -6.62 0.17 7.43
N ASP A 8 -6.99 -1.10 7.62
CA ASP A 8 -6.13 -2.25 7.39
C ASP A 8 -6.38 -2.86 5.99
N ALA A 9 -5.33 -3.41 5.39
CA ALA A 9 -5.42 -4.23 4.18
C ALA A 9 -4.94 -5.66 4.47
N THR A 10 -5.71 -6.66 4.06
CA THR A 10 -5.33 -8.07 4.25
C THR A 10 -4.61 -8.62 3.03
N MET A 11 -3.48 -9.29 3.26
CA MET A 11 -2.72 -10.03 2.26
C MET A 11 -2.60 -11.50 2.69
N ARG A 12 -2.66 -12.41 1.71
CA ARG A 12 -2.41 -13.83 1.92
C ARG A 12 -1.23 -14.25 1.08
N LEU A 13 -0.17 -14.71 1.73
CA LEU A 13 0.98 -15.34 1.09
C LEU A 13 0.75 -16.86 1.09
N ALA A 14 1.05 -17.53 -0.03
CA ALA A 14 1.00 -18.97 -0.13
C ALA A 14 2.28 -19.47 -0.80
N ILE A 15 2.81 -20.58 -0.30
CA ILE A 15 3.96 -21.25 -0.89
C ILE A 15 3.50 -22.61 -1.39
N THR A 16 3.73 -22.90 -2.67
CA THR A 16 3.32 -24.15 -3.33
C THR A 16 4.49 -24.79 -4.07
N ASP A 17 4.43 -26.12 -4.22
CA ASP A 17 5.34 -26.88 -5.04
C ASP A 17 4.76 -27.06 -6.45
N THR A 18 5.28 -26.28 -7.40
CA THR A 18 4.82 -26.29 -8.79
C THR A 18 5.10 -27.60 -9.52
N LYS A 19 6.01 -28.45 -9.02
CA LYS A 19 6.28 -29.77 -9.61
C LYS A 19 5.27 -30.82 -9.14
N ASN A 20 4.60 -30.57 -8.02
CA ASN A 20 3.65 -31.48 -7.40
C ASN A 20 2.23 -30.89 -7.43
N ASN A 21 1.78 -30.41 -8.60
CA ASN A 21 0.43 -29.90 -8.83
C ASN A 21 0.02 -28.80 -7.82
N ASP A 22 0.91 -27.83 -7.61
CA ASP A 22 0.73 -26.70 -6.69
C ASP A 22 0.39 -27.11 -5.25
N GLN A 23 0.89 -28.27 -4.80
CA GLN A 23 0.73 -28.72 -3.43
C GLN A 23 1.25 -27.66 -2.44
N PRO A 24 0.43 -27.22 -1.46
CA PRO A 24 0.87 -26.25 -0.46
C PRO A 24 2.01 -26.77 0.41
N LEU A 25 2.99 -25.90 0.67
CA LEU A 25 4.20 -26.19 1.43
C LEU A 25 4.11 -25.58 2.84
N ALA A 26 3.78 -26.44 3.80
CA ALA A 26 3.63 -26.08 5.21
C ALA A 26 4.98 -25.79 5.88
N TYR A 27 5.00 -24.78 6.77
CA TYR A 27 6.17 -24.44 7.60
C TYR A 27 7.43 -24.01 6.83
N TYR A 28 7.24 -23.36 5.68
CA TYR A 28 8.34 -22.81 4.86
C TYR A 28 8.61 -21.34 5.20
N TYR A 29 9.90 -20.99 5.27
CA TYR A 29 10.35 -19.64 5.55
C TYR A 29 10.27 -18.74 4.31
N PHE A 30 9.83 -17.51 4.53
CA PHE A 30 9.83 -16.45 3.53
C PHE A 30 10.33 -15.12 4.13
N SER A 31 10.73 -14.21 3.26
CA SER A 31 10.99 -12.81 3.57
C SER A 31 10.10 -11.91 2.72
N LEU A 32 9.73 -10.76 3.27
CA LEU A 32 9.10 -9.67 2.54
C LEU A 32 10.06 -8.47 2.54
N HIS A 33 10.23 -7.84 1.38
CA HIS A 33 10.90 -6.56 1.24
C HIS A 33 9.91 -5.52 0.74
N LEU A 34 9.93 -4.34 1.33
CA LEU A 34 9.16 -3.17 0.93
C LEU A 34 10.11 -2.20 0.24
N ASP A 35 9.76 -1.76 -0.95
CA ASP A 35 10.44 -0.63 -1.58
C ASP A 35 9.97 0.69 -0.96
N ASP A 36 10.73 1.77 -1.20
CA ASP A 36 10.30 3.13 -0.86
C ASP A 36 8.94 3.48 -1.48
N GLY A 37 8.17 4.29 -0.76
CA GLY A 37 6.88 4.75 -1.21
C GLY A 37 6.99 5.68 -2.42
N VAL A 38 6.19 5.41 -3.46
CA VAL A 38 6.05 6.31 -4.62
C VAL A 38 4.68 6.99 -4.64
N ASN A 39 4.66 8.29 -4.95
CA ASN A 39 3.40 8.99 -5.15
C ASN A 39 2.76 8.62 -6.50
N ARG A 40 1.60 9.22 -6.83
CA ARG A 40 0.85 8.90 -8.06
C ARG A 40 1.57 9.29 -9.34
N LYS A 41 2.62 10.13 -9.23
CA LYS A 41 3.49 10.57 -10.33
C LYS A 41 4.83 9.80 -10.35
N ASN A 42 4.95 8.69 -9.63
CA ASN A 42 6.16 7.87 -9.50
C ASN A 42 7.38 8.65 -8.96
N GLN A 43 7.15 9.66 -8.15
CA GLN A 43 8.22 10.37 -7.42
C GLN A 43 8.43 9.67 -6.08
N THR A 44 9.62 9.81 -5.48
CA THR A 44 9.98 9.40 -4.11
C THR A 44 10.32 10.64 -3.27
N ASP A 45 10.15 10.53 -1.94
CA ASP A 45 10.54 11.57 -0.98
C ASP A 45 10.82 10.92 0.39
N THR A 46 11.98 11.22 0.97
CA THR A 46 12.39 10.70 2.29
C THR A 46 11.41 11.06 3.41
N ALA A 47 10.64 12.13 3.27
CA ALA A 47 9.64 12.51 4.26
C ALA A 47 8.49 11.48 4.37
N TRP A 48 8.23 10.69 3.32
CA TRP A 48 7.18 9.67 3.35
C TRP A 48 7.62 8.41 4.08
N GLU A 49 8.94 8.16 4.13
CA GLU A 49 9.55 7.06 4.87
C GLU A 49 9.54 7.27 6.39
N ALA A 50 9.07 8.43 6.88
CA ALA A 50 8.78 8.63 8.30
C ALA A 50 7.61 7.74 8.79
N HIS A 51 6.74 7.30 7.87
CA HIS A 51 5.58 6.45 8.15
C HIS A 51 5.49 5.32 7.11
N PRO A 52 6.42 4.34 7.13
CA PRO A 52 6.42 3.24 6.17
C PRO A 52 5.23 2.31 6.39
N VAL A 53 4.93 1.47 5.40
CA VAL A 53 3.94 0.41 5.57
C VAL A 53 4.42 -0.57 6.65
N GLN A 54 3.50 -0.87 7.58
CA GLN A 54 3.70 -1.84 8.64
C GLN A 54 2.99 -3.13 8.26
N ILE A 55 3.63 -4.27 8.53
CA ILE A 55 3.03 -5.59 8.32
C ILE A 55 2.97 -6.32 9.66
N ALA A 56 1.78 -6.82 9.99
CA ALA A 56 1.55 -7.73 11.10
C ALA A 56 1.20 -9.11 10.56
N GLY A 57 1.54 -10.15 11.32
CA GLY A 57 1.26 -11.55 10.97
C GLY A 57 1.11 -12.42 12.21
N GLY A 58 1.08 -13.74 12.01
CA GLY A 58 0.99 -14.72 13.10
C GLY A 58 2.26 -14.81 13.96
N SER A 59 2.29 -15.75 14.90
CA SER A 59 3.38 -15.91 15.89
C SER A 59 4.78 -16.10 15.31
N ASN A 60 4.90 -16.62 14.08
CA ASN A 60 6.16 -16.85 13.40
C ASN A 60 6.53 -15.72 12.42
N PHE A 61 5.88 -14.56 12.51
CA PHE A 61 6.14 -13.40 11.68
C PHE A 61 6.80 -12.30 12.50
N ARG A 62 7.87 -11.70 11.97
CA ARG A 62 8.61 -10.63 12.65
C ARG A 62 9.10 -9.58 11.66
N GLN A 63 9.21 -8.36 12.16
CA GLN A 63 9.94 -7.29 11.50
C GLN A 63 11.44 -7.44 11.77
N VAL A 64 12.26 -7.31 10.73
CA VAL A 64 13.72 -7.29 10.82
C VAL A 64 14.23 -5.85 10.85
N ASP A 65 13.71 -5.02 9.95
CA ASP A 65 13.97 -3.59 9.87
C ASP A 65 12.74 -2.86 9.28
N ALA A 66 12.87 -1.57 8.96
CA ALA A 66 11.75 -0.77 8.43
C ALA A 66 11.16 -1.32 7.11
N HIS A 67 11.98 -1.99 6.29
CA HIS A 67 11.62 -2.45 4.95
C HIS A 67 11.66 -3.98 4.82
N THR A 68 12.08 -4.71 5.84
CA THR A 68 12.26 -6.17 5.78
C THR A 68 11.49 -6.89 6.88
N TYR A 69 10.75 -7.92 6.49
CA TYR A 69 10.03 -8.81 7.38
C TYR A 69 10.38 -10.27 7.07
N GLU A 70 10.26 -11.13 8.07
CA GLU A 70 10.48 -12.56 7.93
C GLU A 70 9.30 -13.32 8.53
N GLY A 71 8.94 -14.44 7.89
CA GLY A 71 7.80 -15.25 8.31
C GLY A 71 7.95 -16.72 7.98
N MET A 72 6.98 -17.50 8.44
CA MET A 72 6.82 -18.91 8.10
C MET A 72 5.36 -19.20 7.76
N THR A 73 5.11 -20.04 6.75
CA THR A 73 3.76 -20.52 6.42
C THR A 73 3.20 -21.46 7.50
N ASP A 74 1.89 -21.50 7.63
CA ASP A 74 1.15 -22.39 8.52
C ASP A 74 1.06 -23.82 7.98
N ALA A 75 0.28 -24.68 8.65
CA ALA A 75 0.03 -26.07 8.24
C ALA A 75 -0.61 -26.21 6.85
N ASN A 76 -1.22 -25.15 6.32
CA ASN A 76 -1.86 -25.11 5.00
C ASN A 76 -0.96 -24.48 3.93
N GLY A 77 0.32 -24.22 4.26
CA GLY A 77 1.27 -23.55 3.38
C GLY A 77 0.95 -22.07 3.13
N GLN A 78 0.31 -21.40 4.09
CA GLN A 78 -0.16 -20.03 3.95
C GLN A 78 0.29 -19.12 5.11
N ALA A 79 0.37 -17.82 4.86
CA ALA A 79 0.51 -16.81 5.90
C ALA A 79 -0.50 -15.68 5.66
N SER A 80 -1.32 -15.39 6.67
CA SER A 80 -2.22 -14.24 6.69
C SER A 80 -1.50 -13.04 7.27
N LEU A 81 -1.54 -11.93 6.54
CA LEU A 81 -0.81 -10.71 6.85
C LEU A 81 -1.78 -9.54 6.84
N THR A 82 -1.62 -8.65 7.81
CA THR A 82 -2.37 -7.40 7.91
C THR A 82 -1.41 -6.25 7.69
N LEU A 83 -1.70 -5.43 6.70
CA LEU A 83 -0.90 -4.27 6.33
C LEU A 83 -1.62 -3.01 6.81
N SER A 84 -0.87 -2.07 7.35
CA SER A 84 -1.36 -0.73 7.70
C SER A 84 -0.30 0.32 7.39
N GLN A 85 -0.70 1.59 7.30
CA GLN A 85 0.26 2.70 7.15
C GLN A 85 -0.21 3.91 7.97
N PRO A 86 -0.10 3.84 9.31
CA PRO A 86 -0.53 4.94 10.17
C PRO A 86 0.29 6.20 9.86
N GLY A 87 -0.39 7.32 9.60
CA GLY A 87 0.27 8.57 9.21
C GLY A 87 0.83 8.59 7.77
N GLY A 88 0.48 7.61 6.94
CA GLY A 88 0.95 7.52 5.56
C GLY A 88 0.63 8.77 4.71
N ALA A 89 1.55 9.11 3.81
CA ALA A 89 1.45 10.32 2.98
C ALA A 89 0.54 10.18 1.74
N GLY A 90 0.00 8.99 1.47
CA GLY A 90 -0.72 8.72 0.22
C GLY A 90 0.20 8.17 -0.88
N VAL A 91 0.93 7.09 -0.58
CA VAL A 91 1.93 6.49 -1.48
C VAL A 91 1.56 5.05 -1.85
N LYS A 92 2.19 4.56 -2.92
CA LYS A 92 2.20 3.15 -3.33
C LYS A 92 3.51 2.54 -2.88
N THR A 93 3.44 1.37 -2.26
CA THR A 93 4.61 0.61 -1.79
C THR A 93 4.62 -0.73 -2.52
N HIS A 94 5.74 -1.06 -3.15
CA HIS A 94 5.95 -2.36 -3.79
C HIS A 94 6.45 -3.36 -2.75
N ILE A 95 5.85 -4.55 -2.70
CA ILE A 95 6.21 -5.59 -1.74
C ILE A 95 6.67 -6.81 -2.51
N THR A 96 7.92 -7.20 -2.31
CA THR A 96 8.51 -8.41 -2.87
C THR A 96 8.55 -9.51 -1.82
N ALA A 97 7.88 -10.63 -2.07
CA ALA A 97 8.00 -11.86 -1.30
C ALA A 97 9.07 -12.77 -1.92
N ARG A 98 9.91 -13.37 -1.08
CA ARG A 98 10.94 -14.32 -1.49
C ARG A 98 10.94 -15.54 -0.58
N MET A 99 11.01 -16.73 -1.18
CA MET A 99 11.28 -17.96 -0.43
C MET A 99 12.72 -17.94 0.08
N ARG A 100 12.95 -18.33 1.33
CA ARG A 100 14.31 -18.44 1.89
C ARG A 100 14.93 -19.81 1.62
N SER A 101 16.17 -19.99 2.06
CA SER A 101 17.00 -21.20 1.83
C SER A 101 17.42 -21.33 0.35
N ASP A 102 17.64 -22.56 -0.14
CA ASP A 102 18.14 -22.84 -1.50
C ASP A 102 17.08 -22.66 -2.62
N PHE A 103 16.00 -21.94 -2.31
CA PHE A 103 14.91 -21.65 -3.24
C PHE A 103 14.99 -20.21 -3.74
N ASN A 104 14.62 -20.01 -5.00
CA ASN A 104 14.68 -18.70 -5.68
C ASN A 104 13.30 -18.18 -6.09
N ALA A 105 12.21 -18.79 -5.60
CA ALA A 105 10.86 -18.34 -5.93
C ALA A 105 10.60 -16.96 -5.33
N THR A 106 10.02 -16.07 -6.14
CA THR A 106 9.63 -14.71 -5.76
C THR A 106 8.26 -14.40 -6.33
N ASP A 107 7.52 -13.53 -5.65
CA ASP A 107 6.29 -12.92 -6.14
C ASP A 107 6.21 -11.50 -5.59
N ALA A 108 5.42 -10.63 -6.22
CA ALA A 108 5.31 -9.24 -5.77
C ALA A 108 3.90 -8.67 -5.89
N LYS A 109 3.58 -7.74 -4.99
CA LYS A 109 2.30 -7.02 -4.95
C LYS A 109 2.52 -5.57 -4.55
N ASP A 110 1.75 -4.69 -5.16
CA ASP A 110 1.64 -3.29 -4.73
C ASP A 110 0.55 -3.14 -3.67
N VAL A 111 0.79 -2.29 -2.68
CA VAL A 111 -0.22 -1.75 -1.76
C VAL A 111 -0.26 -0.23 -1.85
N ILE A 112 -1.45 0.35 -1.74
CA ILE A 112 -1.66 1.80 -1.72
C ILE A 112 -2.51 2.14 -0.50
N PHE A 113 -1.99 2.95 0.42
CA PHE A 113 -2.79 3.60 1.45
C PHE A 113 -3.07 5.03 1.03
N THR A 114 -4.33 5.30 0.71
CA THR A 114 -4.78 6.62 0.24
C THR A 114 -4.97 7.60 1.38
N VAL A 115 -4.66 8.88 1.14
CA VAL A 115 -4.83 9.96 2.12
C VAL A 115 -6.07 10.82 1.84
N ILE A 116 -6.74 11.29 2.88
CA ILE A 116 -7.95 12.13 2.77
C ILE A 116 -7.67 13.52 2.18
N THR A 117 -6.42 13.99 2.26
CA THR A 117 -5.99 15.32 1.80
C THR A 117 -5.69 15.39 0.30
N SER A 118 -5.81 14.26 -0.43
CA SER A 118 -5.65 14.19 -1.88
C SER A 118 -6.92 13.60 -2.51
N PRO A 119 -7.38 14.06 -3.68
CA PRO A 119 -8.50 13.44 -4.36
C PRO A 119 -8.12 12.11 -5.01
N ASP A 120 -9.13 11.26 -5.24
CA ASP A 120 -8.95 10.11 -6.13
C ASP A 120 -9.07 10.56 -7.60
N SER A 121 -7.99 11.17 -8.10
CA SER A 121 -7.89 11.70 -9.46
C SER A 121 -6.51 11.36 -10.04
N ASP A 122 -6.43 10.99 -11.31
CA ASP A 122 -5.17 10.76 -12.04
C ASP A 122 -4.30 12.02 -12.15
N LYS A 123 -4.96 13.19 -12.08
CA LYS A 123 -4.34 14.51 -11.98
C LYS A 123 -3.72 14.78 -10.60
N ALA A 124 -4.10 14.03 -9.56
CA ALA A 124 -3.55 14.21 -8.21
C ALA A 124 -2.07 13.83 -8.10
N ARG A 125 -1.34 14.51 -7.21
CA ARG A 125 0.07 14.18 -6.90
C ARG A 125 0.17 12.94 -6.01
N MET A 126 -0.62 12.88 -4.94
CA MET A 126 -0.63 11.76 -3.99
C MET A 126 -1.81 10.83 -4.27
N TRP A 127 -1.68 9.57 -3.86
CA TRP A 127 -2.81 8.63 -3.87
C TRP A 127 -3.82 9.04 -2.81
N GLY A 128 -5.02 9.39 -3.26
CA GLY A 128 -6.01 10.08 -2.46
C GLY A 128 -7.39 9.44 -2.43
N HIS A 129 -8.21 9.86 -1.49
CA HIS A 129 -9.63 9.50 -1.41
C HIS A 129 -10.53 10.67 -0.97
N MET A 130 -10.08 11.93 -1.08
CA MET A 130 -10.92 13.10 -0.84
C MET A 130 -12.18 13.05 -1.70
N ARG A 131 -13.35 13.20 -1.08
CA ARG A 131 -14.65 13.32 -1.76
C ARG A 131 -15.36 14.58 -1.29
N GLY A 132 -16.29 15.06 -2.11
CA GLY A 132 -17.27 16.05 -1.66
C GLY A 132 -18.16 15.46 -0.55
N ILE A 133 -18.83 16.34 0.19
CA ILE A 133 -19.77 15.96 1.25
C ILE A 133 -21.20 16.33 0.85
N ILE A 134 -22.17 15.53 1.28
CA ILE A 134 -23.59 15.87 1.19
C ILE A 134 -24.03 16.17 2.61
N GLU A 135 -24.53 17.37 2.85
CA GLU A 135 -25.00 17.81 4.17
C GLU A 135 -26.35 18.50 4.03
N SER A 136 -27.35 18.03 4.77
CA SER A 136 -28.70 18.62 4.83
C SER A 136 -29.35 18.86 3.44
N GLY A 137 -29.17 17.91 2.51
CA GLY A 137 -29.69 18.01 1.14
C GLY A 137 -28.86 18.89 0.19
N SER A 138 -27.80 19.54 0.67
CA SER A 138 -26.86 20.30 -0.14
C SER A 138 -25.65 19.45 -0.53
N LEU A 139 -25.27 19.49 -1.80
CA LEU A 139 -24.07 18.82 -2.31
C LEU A 139 -22.89 19.81 -2.33
N TYR A 140 -21.91 19.57 -1.48
CA TYR A 140 -20.63 20.30 -1.47
C TYR A 140 -19.58 19.50 -2.21
N LYS A 141 -19.10 20.06 -3.34
CA LYS A 141 -18.01 19.45 -4.10
C LYS A 141 -16.67 19.73 -3.41
N ARG A 142 -15.73 18.79 -3.53
CA ARG A 142 -14.33 19.07 -3.15
C ARG A 142 -13.74 20.16 -4.06
N PRO A 143 -12.71 20.90 -3.61
CA PRO A 143 -11.93 21.77 -4.49
C PRO A 143 -11.36 21.01 -5.69
N LEU A 144 -11.26 21.70 -6.83
CA LEU A 144 -10.63 21.19 -8.05
C LEU A 144 -9.12 21.37 -7.98
N LEU A 145 -8.38 20.44 -8.56
CA LEU A 145 -6.95 20.62 -8.85
C LEU A 145 -6.77 21.63 -9.98
N ALA A 146 -5.62 22.31 -10.04
CA ALA A 146 -5.30 23.23 -11.15
C ALA A 146 -5.35 22.52 -12.52
N ASP A 147 -4.90 21.27 -12.59
CA ASP A 147 -4.98 20.49 -13.83
C ASP A 147 -6.41 20.01 -14.15
N GLU A 148 -7.34 20.07 -13.18
CA GLU A 148 -8.76 19.76 -13.39
C GLU A 148 -9.54 20.97 -13.94
N THR A 149 -9.00 22.18 -13.82
CA THR A 149 -9.58 23.41 -14.37
C THR A 149 -9.08 23.63 -15.80
N GLU A 150 -9.61 22.88 -16.75
CA GLU A 150 -9.58 23.33 -18.14
C GLU A 150 -10.56 24.54 -18.22
N HIS A 151 -10.01 25.75 -18.41
CA HIS A 151 -10.75 27.01 -18.63
C HIS A 151 -11.34 27.81 -17.45
N GLU A 152 -10.76 27.81 -16.25
CA GLU A 152 -11.00 28.96 -15.33
C GLU A 152 -9.69 29.46 -14.71
N LEU A 153 -9.13 30.48 -15.35
CA LEU A 153 -8.11 31.34 -14.75
C LEU A 153 -8.70 31.94 -13.48
N GLY A 154 -8.33 31.40 -12.32
CA GLY A 154 -8.67 31.99 -11.04
C GLY A 154 -8.23 33.46 -11.04
N THR A 155 -9.18 34.38 -11.09
CA THR A 155 -8.88 35.80 -11.04
C THR A 155 -8.42 36.11 -9.63
N SER A 156 -7.13 36.38 -9.48
CA SER A 156 -6.58 36.91 -8.24
C SER A 156 -7.15 38.32 -8.04
N ALA A 157 -8.18 38.44 -7.21
CA ALA A 157 -8.56 39.73 -6.63
C ALA A 157 -7.51 40.09 -5.57
N GLY A 158 -6.36 40.58 -6.03
CA GLY A 158 -5.29 41.12 -5.20
C GLY A 158 -5.37 42.65 -5.15
N LYS A 159 -5.99 43.14 -4.07
CA LYS A 159 -5.86 44.44 -3.39
C LYS A 159 -5.76 45.74 -4.20
#